data_AF-A0A1I1JCV4-F1
#
_entry.id   AF-A0A1I1JCV4-F1
#
_cell.length_a   1.000
_cell.length_b   1.000
_cell.length_c   1.000
_cell.angle_alpha   90.00
_cell.angle_beta   90.00
_cell.angle_gamma   90.00
#
_symmetry.space_group_name_H-M   'P 1'
#
loop_
_entity.id
_entity.type
_entity.pdbx_description
1 polymer ?
#
loop_
_entity_poly.entity_id
_entity_poly.type
_entity_poly.pdbx_seq_one_letter_code
_entity_poly.pdbx_strand_id
1 'polypeptide(L)'
;MTQLASLFPAHILAAAPVPARIIDASDYLDYLLDERPDLHSAALPHARHADLADLILRRHWSNAKTTDMQALLDIADHPECDFWMSLAILLRIFPDAQAAPSVTTLARRLVTRMNSGACLLRHSDTPLISPRGLQLYARVAEDQPDLQLLPEIEDRALRHARWLSRRQANAPRYAMFNGAPIWAANMPDD
;
A
#
# COMPACT_ATOMS: atom_id res chain seq x y z
N MET A 1 8.36 -12.73 -16.10
CA MET A 1 8.23 -13.65 -14.95
C MET A 1 9.51 -13.52 -14.13
N THR A 2 9.41 -12.93 -12.95
CA THR A 2 10.56 -12.80 -12.04
C THR A 2 10.75 -14.15 -11.37
N GLN A 3 11.93 -14.77 -11.48
CA GLN A 3 12.18 -16.02 -10.76
C GLN A 3 12.24 -15.71 -9.26
N LEU A 4 11.34 -16.28 -8.46
CA LEU A 4 11.33 -16.12 -7.00
C LEU A 4 12.68 -16.44 -6.35
N ALA A 5 13.41 -17.40 -6.94
CA ALA A 5 14.78 -17.77 -6.55
C ALA A 5 15.82 -16.65 -6.71
N SER A 6 15.55 -15.65 -7.55
CA SER A 6 16.40 -14.45 -7.73
C SER A 6 16.02 -13.31 -6.79
N LEU A 7 14.85 -13.39 -6.14
CA LEU A 7 14.32 -12.34 -5.28
C LEU A 7 14.52 -12.69 -3.81
N PHE A 8 14.12 -13.90 -3.41
CA PHE A 8 14.15 -14.32 -2.01
C PHE A 8 15.39 -15.16 -1.69
N PRO A 9 16.00 -14.97 -0.50
CA PRO A 9 17.13 -15.77 -0.05
C PRO A 9 16.85 -17.27 -0.04
N ALA A 10 17.85 -18.06 -0.41
CA ALA A 10 17.74 -19.52 -0.47
C ALA A 10 17.31 -20.15 0.86
N HIS A 11 17.69 -19.58 2.01
CA HIS A 11 17.30 -20.10 3.32
C HIS A 11 15.80 -19.93 3.59
N ILE A 12 15.16 -18.86 3.10
CA ILE A 12 13.71 -18.65 3.19
C ILE A 12 13.00 -19.69 2.31
N LEU A 13 13.46 -19.82 1.07
CA LEU A 13 12.89 -20.76 0.10
C LEU A 13 13.07 -22.23 0.52
N ALA A 14 14.15 -22.55 1.24
CA ALA A 14 14.34 -23.88 1.81
C ALA A 14 13.43 -24.14 3.03
N ALA A 15 13.22 -23.13 3.86
CA ALA A 15 12.39 -23.22 5.07
C ALA A 15 10.88 -23.20 4.78
N ALA A 16 10.46 -22.58 3.67
CA ALA A 16 9.10 -22.58 3.13
C ALA A 16 9.14 -22.69 1.60
N PRO A 17 9.21 -23.92 1.05
CA PRO A 17 9.25 -24.15 -0.38
C PRO A 17 8.05 -23.55 -1.11
N VAL A 18 8.30 -22.91 -2.25
CA VAL A 18 7.24 -22.27 -3.05
C VAL A 18 6.28 -23.32 -3.60
N PRO A 19 4.97 -23.25 -3.28
CA PRO A 19 3.95 -24.09 -3.91
C PRO A 19 3.94 -23.91 -5.44
N ALA A 20 3.75 -24.99 -6.20
CA ALA A 20 3.83 -24.97 -7.67
C ALA A 20 2.87 -23.98 -8.37
N ARG A 21 1.79 -23.58 -7.70
CA ARG A 21 0.81 -22.60 -8.21
C ARG A 21 1.26 -21.14 -8.08
N ILE A 22 2.29 -20.88 -7.28
CA ILE A 22 2.77 -19.53 -6.96
C ILE A 22 3.89 -19.18 -7.91
N ILE A 23 3.70 -18.09 -8.64
CA ILE A 23 4.63 -17.61 -9.68
C ILE A 23 5.16 -16.23 -9.30
N ASP A 24 4.31 -15.38 -8.74
CA ASP A 24 4.63 -14.00 -8.42
C ASP A 24 5.05 -13.82 -6.95
N ALA A 25 5.85 -12.78 -6.69
CA ALA A 25 6.38 -12.51 -5.36
C ALA A 25 5.28 -12.09 -4.36
N SER A 26 4.27 -11.35 -4.83
CA SER A 26 3.09 -11.00 -4.04
C SER A 26 2.35 -12.25 -3.54
N ASP A 27 2.11 -13.22 -4.43
CA ASP A 27 1.46 -14.49 -4.08
C ASP A 27 2.30 -15.31 -3.08
N TYR A 28 3.64 -15.28 -3.21
CA TYR A 28 4.51 -15.97 -2.25
C TYR A 28 4.51 -15.29 -0.88
N LEU A 29 4.52 -13.97 -0.82
CA LEU A 29 4.38 -13.23 0.44
C LEU A 29 3.02 -13.49 1.09
N ASP A 30 1.94 -13.54 0.29
CA ASP A 30 0.59 -13.90 0.75
C ASP A 30 0.56 -15.31 1.37
N TYR A 31 1.18 -16.28 0.70
CA TYR A 31 1.35 -17.63 1.22
C TYR A 31 2.14 -17.68 2.53
N LEU A 32 3.24 -16.92 2.64
CA LEU A 32 3.99 -16.85 3.89
C LEU A 32 3.16 -16.23 5.02
N LEU A 33 2.31 -15.24 4.76
CA LEU A 33 1.42 -14.67 5.79
C LEU A 33 0.42 -15.67 6.36
N ASP A 34 0.00 -16.65 5.57
CA ASP A 34 -0.96 -17.65 6.02
C ASP A 34 -0.28 -18.87 6.65
N GLU A 35 0.84 -19.33 6.12
CA GLU A 35 1.47 -20.58 6.55
C GLU A 35 2.68 -20.37 7.46
N ARG A 36 3.47 -19.32 7.25
CA ARG A 36 4.74 -19.05 7.94
C ARG A 36 4.96 -17.55 8.19
N PRO A 37 4.15 -16.92 9.07
CA PRO A 37 4.24 -15.47 9.33
C PRO A 37 5.62 -15.04 9.83
N ASP A 38 6.33 -15.94 10.51
CA ASP A 38 7.72 -15.77 10.93
C ASP A 38 8.67 -15.51 9.75
N LEU A 39 8.43 -16.18 8.62
CA LEU A 39 9.22 -16.02 7.40
C LEU A 39 8.74 -14.87 6.52
N HIS A 40 7.48 -14.44 6.64
CA HIS A 40 6.99 -13.28 5.89
C HIS A 40 7.81 -12.03 6.22
N SER A 41 8.01 -11.70 7.50
CA SER A 41 8.80 -10.52 7.89
C SER A 41 10.27 -10.63 7.47
N ALA A 42 10.82 -11.84 7.34
CA ALA A 42 12.16 -12.05 6.79
C ALA A 42 12.22 -11.92 5.26
N ALA A 43 11.14 -12.25 4.56
CA ALA A 43 11.04 -12.16 3.10
C ALA A 43 10.73 -10.74 2.63
N LEU A 44 9.99 -9.96 3.43
CA LEU A 44 9.49 -8.64 3.08
C LEU A 44 10.58 -7.65 2.60
N PRO A 45 11.78 -7.56 3.22
CA PRO A 45 12.84 -6.64 2.78
C PRO A 45 13.33 -6.87 1.35
N HIS A 46 13.03 -8.03 0.76
CA HIS A 46 13.41 -8.39 -0.60
C HIS A 46 12.33 -8.07 -1.63
N ALA A 47 11.12 -7.73 -1.18
CA ALA A 47 10.01 -7.39 -2.05
C ALA A 47 10.22 -6.02 -2.70
N ARG A 48 9.89 -5.91 -3.98
CA ARG A 48 9.92 -4.64 -4.70
C ARG A 48 8.58 -3.92 -4.54
N HIS A 49 8.55 -2.64 -4.88
CA HIS A 49 7.33 -1.83 -4.84
C HIS A 49 6.12 -2.53 -5.49
N ALA A 50 6.28 -3.07 -6.70
CA ALA A 50 5.18 -3.71 -7.42
C ALA A 50 4.63 -4.95 -6.70
N ASP A 51 5.51 -5.71 -6.03
CA ASP A 51 5.14 -6.91 -5.28
C ASP A 51 4.32 -6.53 -4.03
N LEU A 52 4.76 -5.49 -3.33
CA LEU A 52 4.06 -4.95 -2.15
C LEU A 52 2.72 -4.32 -2.52
N ALA A 53 2.69 -3.52 -3.59
CA ALA A 53 1.47 -2.89 -4.07
C ALA A 53 0.43 -3.95 -4.48
N ASP A 54 0.85 -5.00 -5.20
CA ASP A 54 -0.02 -6.09 -5.61
C ASP A 54 -0.54 -6.90 -4.42
N LEU A 55 0.32 -7.17 -3.42
CA LEU A 55 -0.08 -7.83 -2.17
C LEU A 55 -1.14 -7.01 -1.41
N ILE A 56 -0.91 -5.70 -1.21
CA ILE A 56 -1.88 -4.80 -0.55
C ILE A 56 -3.24 -4.85 -1.28
N LEU A 57 -3.22 -4.92 -2.61
CA LEU A 57 -4.43 -4.90 -3.43
C LEU A 57 -5.19 -6.21 -3.47
N ARG A 58 -4.50 -7.34 -3.61
CA ARG A 58 -5.13 -8.65 -3.84
C ARG A 58 -5.50 -9.37 -2.56
N ARG A 59 -4.70 -9.22 -1.50
CA ARG A 59 -4.98 -9.90 -0.23
C ARG A 59 -6.26 -9.34 0.40
N HIS A 60 -7.03 -10.24 1.00
CA HIS A 60 -8.14 -9.88 1.86
C HIS A 60 -7.63 -9.64 3.29
N TRP A 61 -7.32 -8.39 3.61
CA TRP A 61 -6.82 -7.98 4.91
C TRP A 61 -7.91 -8.03 5.99
N SER A 62 -7.62 -8.68 7.12
CA SER A 62 -8.48 -8.71 8.29
C SER A 62 -7.94 -7.84 9.42
N ASN A 63 -8.70 -6.82 9.81
CA ASN A 63 -8.40 -5.98 10.97
C ASN A 63 -8.39 -6.74 12.31
N ALA A 64 -9.00 -7.93 12.35
CA ALA A 64 -9.03 -8.78 13.54
C ALA A 64 -7.83 -9.74 13.62
N LYS A 65 -7.12 -9.98 12.51
CA LYS A 65 -5.98 -10.92 12.47
C LYS A 65 -4.69 -10.15 12.81
N THR A 66 -4.08 -10.46 13.96
CA THR A 66 -2.86 -9.79 14.41
C THR A 66 -1.73 -9.85 13.38
N THR A 67 -1.59 -10.97 12.66
CA THR A 67 -0.56 -11.13 11.62
C THR A 67 -0.78 -10.20 10.43
N ASP A 68 -2.04 -9.92 10.05
CA ASP A 68 -2.35 -9.00 8.95
C ASP A 68 -2.02 -7.57 9.35
N MET A 69 -2.37 -7.16 10.58
CA MET A 69 -2.04 -5.82 11.07
C MET A 69 -0.53 -5.61 11.25
N GLN A 70 0.18 -6.63 11.73
CA GLN A 70 1.63 -6.58 11.81
C GLN A 70 2.27 -6.50 10.41
N ALA A 71 1.77 -7.27 9.44
CA ALA A 71 2.28 -7.22 8.07
C ALA A 71 2.04 -5.86 7.41
N LEU A 72 0.87 -5.25 7.60
CA LEU A 72 0.60 -3.89 7.10
C LEU A 72 1.50 -2.84 7.77
N LEU A 73 1.84 -3.02 9.06
CA LEU A 73 2.80 -2.16 9.74
C LEU A 73 4.21 -2.33 9.17
N ASP A 74 4.65 -3.57 8.97
CA ASP A 74 5.96 -3.89 8.37
C ASP A 74 6.04 -3.32 6.94
N ILE A 75 4.96 -3.45 6.15
CA ILE A 75 4.87 -2.86 4.81
C ILE A 75 4.90 -1.33 4.88
N ALA A 76 4.19 -0.70 5.83
CA ALA A 76 4.22 0.75 6.01
C ALA A 76 5.63 1.28 6.32
N ASP A 77 6.47 0.47 6.97
CA ASP A 77 7.85 0.81 7.30
C ASP A 77 8.88 0.40 6.24
N HIS A 78 8.43 -0.32 5.21
CA HIS A 78 9.30 -0.76 4.13
C HIS A 78 9.86 0.44 3.32
N PRO A 79 11.14 0.44 2.90
CA PRO A 79 11.73 1.55 2.13
C PRO A 79 11.08 1.81 0.77
N GLU A 80 10.45 0.78 0.19
CA GLU A 80 9.64 0.91 -1.03
C GLU A 80 8.25 1.48 -0.76
N CYS A 81 7.81 1.58 0.51
CA CYS A 81 6.50 2.13 0.87
C CYS A 81 6.44 3.63 0.64
N ASP A 82 5.79 3.97 -0.47
CA ASP A 82 5.63 5.33 -0.92
C ASP A 82 4.28 5.89 -0.45
N PHE A 83 4.01 7.15 -0.79
CA PHE A 83 2.77 7.84 -0.43
C PHE A 83 1.53 7.04 -0.81
N TRP A 84 1.54 6.38 -1.96
CA TRP A 84 0.34 5.74 -2.46
C TRP A 84 0.08 4.38 -1.84
N MET A 85 1.13 3.60 -1.55
CA MET A 85 0.96 2.39 -0.75
C MET A 85 0.49 2.74 0.66
N SER A 86 1.03 3.81 1.26
CA SER A 86 0.56 4.31 2.55
C SER A 86 -0.94 4.63 2.53
N LEU A 87 -1.40 5.33 1.49
CA LEU A 87 -2.82 5.66 1.32
C LEU A 87 -3.68 4.41 1.05
N ALA A 88 -3.19 3.44 0.28
CA ALA A 88 -3.89 2.20 0.03
C ALA A 88 -4.09 1.37 1.29
N ILE A 89 -3.06 1.28 2.14
CA ILE A 89 -3.15 0.62 3.44
C ILE A 89 -4.19 1.32 4.32
N LEU A 90 -4.15 2.65 4.38
CA LEU A 90 -5.11 3.45 5.15
C LEU A 90 -6.56 3.18 4.73
N LEU A 91 -6.82 3.16 3.40
CA LEU A 91 -8.14 2.87 2.85
C LEU A 91 -8.57 1.41 3.02
N ARG A 92 -7.64 0.49 3.28
CA ARG A 92 -7.93 -0.93 3.55
C ARG A 92 -8.30 -1.19 4.99
N ILE A 93 -7.54 -0.63 5.93
CA ILE A 93 -7.79 -0.86 7.35
C ILE A 93 -8.99 -0.08 7.86
N PHE A 94 -9.35 1.03 7.21
CA PHE A 94 -10.59 1.78 7.43
C PHE A 94 -10.97 1.91 8.92
N PRO A 95 -10.29 2.80 9.67
CA PRO A 95 -10.33 2.86 11.13
C PRO A 95 -11.65 3.46 11.64
N ASP A 96 -12.74 2.71 11.56
CA ASP A 96 -14.03 3.15 12.09
C ASP A 96 -13.99 3.41 13.61
N ALA A 97 -15.06 4.00 14.16
CA ALA A 97 -15.13 4.39 15.55
C ALA A 97 -15.00 3.22 16.56
N GLN A 98 -15.14 1.97 16.11
CA GLN A 98 -15.01 0.75 16.92
C GLN A 98 -13.73 -0.03 16.61
N ALA A 99 -12.84 0.53 15.77
CA ALA A 99 -11.62 -0.14 15.36
C ALA A 99 -10.71 -0.46 16.57
N ALA A 100 -9.99 -1.58 16.45
CA ALA A 100 -9.02 -1.99 17.46
C ALA A 100 -7.90 -0.95 17.60
N PRO A 101 -7.27 -0.80 18.78
CA PRO A 101 -6.21 0.18 19.00
C PRO A 101 -5.03 0.06 18.02
N SER A 102 -4.69 -1.15 17.57
CA SER A 102 -3.65 -1.40 16.57
C SER A 102 -3.98 -0.78 15.21
N VAL A 103 -5.24 -0.87 14.78
CA VAL A 103 -5.75 -0.28 13.53
C VAL A 103 -5.69 1.25 13.62
N THR A 104 -6.18 1.83 14.71
CA THR A 104 -6.14 3.29 14.92
C THR A 104 -4.71 3.80 15.00
N THR A 105 -3.80 3.07 15.66
CA THR A 105 -2.38 3.44 15.76
C THR A 105 -1.71 3.44 14.40
N LEU A 106 -1.92 2.39 13.59
CA LEU A 106 -1.41 2.32 12.23
C LEU A 106 -1.96 3.47 11.38
N ALA A 107 -3.27 3.73 11.44
CA ALA A 107 -3.91 4.80 10.68
C ALA A 107 -3.33 6.18 11.03
N ARG A 108 -3.22 6.54 12.32
CA ARG A 108 -2.62 7.81 12.76
C ARG A 108 -1.18 7.97 12.28
N ARG A 109 -0.40 6.89 12.31
CA ARG A 109 0.98 6.89 11.83
C ARG A 109 1.04 7.18 10.33
N LEU A 110 0.20 6.51 9.54
CA LEU A 110 0.12 6.73 8.09
C LEU A 110 -0.31 8.16 7.77
N VAL A 111 -1.37 8.66 8.40
CA VAL A 111 -1.86 10.04 8.22
C VAL A 111 -0.77 11.06 8.58
N THR A 112 -0.11 10.89 9.72
CA THR A 112 0.97 11.78 10.16
C THR A 112 2.12 11.82 9.16
N ARG A 113 2.56 10.65 8.66
CA ARG A 113 3.64 10.56 7.66
C ARG A 113 3.24 11.18 6.32
N MET A 114 1.99 11.00 5.89
CA MET A 114 1.49 11.62 4.66
C MET A 114 1.35 13.15 4.81
N ASN A 115 0.73 13.62 5.89
CA ASN A 115 0.51 15.04 6.17
C ASN A 115 1.83 15.82 6.36
N SER A 116 2.86 15.18 6.94
CA SER A 116 4.19 15.78 7.08
C SER A 116 5.04 15.77 5.80
N GLY A 117 4.57 15.13 4.73
CA GLY A 117 5.34 14.96 3.49
C GLY A 117 6.49 13.95 3.60
N ALA A 118 6.54 13.15 4.67
CA ALA A 118 7.56 12.11 4.85
C ALA A 118 7.41 10.94 3.86
N CYS A 119 6.21 10.71 3.33
CA CYS A 119 5.99 9.72 2.28
C CYS A 119 6.31 10.31 0.90
N LEU A 120 7.35 9.80 0.26
CA LEU A 120 7.76 10.21 -1.08
C LEU A 120 6.77 9.69 -2.13
N LEU A 121 6.55 10.45 -3.19
CA LEU A 121 5.84 10.00 -4.39
C LEU A 121 6.87 9.45 -5.37
N ARG A 122 7.02 8.12 -5.43
CA ARG A 122 8.08 7.47 -6.23
C ARG A 122 7.51 6.70 -7.41
N HIS A 123 6.47 5.90 -7.16
CA HIS A 123 5.99 4.93 -8.12
C HIS A 123 4.55 5.26 -8.52
N SER A 124 4.31 5.38 -9.82
CA SER A 124 2.97 5.63 -10.38
C SER A 124 2.20 4.36 -10.73
N ASP A 125 2.87 3.21 -10.67
CA ASP A 125 2.25 1.87 -10.76
C ASP A 125 1.64 1.55 -9.40
N THR A 126 0.51 2.20 -9.15
CA THR A 126 0.01 2.50 -7.81
C THR A 126 -1.25 1.70 -7.48
N PRO A 127 -1.50 1.34 -6.21
CA PRO A 127 -2.79 0.78 -5.79
C PRO A 127 -3.99 1.61 -6.27
N LEU A 128 -5.04 0.93 -6.76
CA LEU A 128 -6.27 1.58 -7.21
C LEU A 128 -6.95 2.32 -6.03
N ILE A 129 -6.89 3.64 -6.06
CA ILE A 129 -7.62 4.51 -5.13
C ILE A 129 -8.94 4.91 -5.80
N SER A 130 -10.06 4.57 -5.18
CA SER A 130 -11.38 4.98 -5.68
C SER A 130 -11.85 6.29 -5.04
N PRO A 131 -12.54 7.18 -5.76
CA PRO A 131 -13.13 8.38 -5.16
C PRO A 131 -14.13 8.03 -4.05
N ARG A 132 -14.81 6.88 -4.17
CA ARG A 132 -15.74 6.38 -3.16
C ARG A 132 -15.02 6.00 -1.86
N GLY A 133 -13.87 5.33 -1.95
CA GLY A 133 -13.06 4.98 -0.78
C GLY A 133 -12.59 6.22 -0.01
N LEU A 134 -12.14 7.26 -0.73
CA LEU A 134 -11.75 8.54 -0.13
C LEU A 134 -12.92 9.22 0.58
N GLN A 135 -14.10 9.29 -0.06
CA GLN A 135 -15.31 9.86 0.55
C GLN A 135 -15.74 9.10 1.82
N LEU A 136 -15.65 7.77 1.79
CA LEU A 136 -15.98 6.95 2.96
C LEU A 136 -14.98 7.21 4.09
N TYR A 137 -13.70 7.31 3.77
CA TYR A 137 -12.66 7.60 4.76
C TYR A 137 -12.85 8.98 5.40
N ALA A 138 -13.10 10.02 4.59
CA ALA A 138 -13.34 11.38 5.09
C ALA A 138 -14.49 11.43 6.10
N ARG A 139 -15.56 10.66 5.89
CA ARG A 139 -16.67 10.55 6.85
C ARG A 139 -16.26 9.89 8.16
N VAL A 140 -15.38 8.89 8.12
CA VAL A 140 -14.88 8.23 9.33
C VAL A 140 -13.93 9.15 10.12
N ALA A 141 -13.17 9.97 9.40
CA ALA A 141 -12.22 10.91 9.98
C ALA A 141 -12.86 12.25 10.44
N GLU A 142 -14.14 12.50 10.12
CA GLU A 142 -14.82 13.78 10.36
C GLU A 142 -14.70 14.23 11.83
N ASP A 143 -14.94 13.31 12.77
CA ASP A 143 -14.84 13.56 14.22
C ASP A 143 -13.50 13.15 14.84
N GLN A 144 -12.50 12.80 14.01
CA GLN A 144 -11.20 12.29 14.45
C GLN A 144 -10.06 13.12 13.83
N PRO A 145 -9.68 14.26 14.44
CA PRO A 145 -8.71 15.18 13.86
C PRO A 145 -7.35 14.54 13.55
N ASP A 146 -6.91 13.59 14.38
CA ASP A 146 -5.65 12.84 14.18
C ASP A 146 -5.69 11.87 12.97
N LEU A 147 -6.87 11.66 12.38
CA LEU A 147 -7.09 10.85 11.19
C LEU A 147 -7.45 11.68 9.96
N GLN A 148 -7.51 13.01 10.06
CA GLN A 148 -7.83 13.85 8.91
C GLN A 148 -6.62 13.99 7.99
N LEU A 149 -6.82 13.67 6.71
CA LEU A 149 -5.86 13.99 5.67
C LEU A 149 -5.93 15.49 5.38
N LEU A 150 -4.78 16.10 5.11
CA LEU A 150 -4.77 17.50 4.66
C LEU A 150 -5.53 17.65 3.33
N PRO A 151 -6.23 18.78 3.09
CA PRO A 151 -7.00 19.00 1.86
C PRO A 151 -6.19 18.78 0.57
N GLU A 152 -4.90 19.11 0.58
CA GLU A 152 -4.01 18.93 -0.56
C GLU A 152 -3.77 17.45 -0.88
N ILE A 153 -3.77 16.59 0.15
CA ILE A 153 -3.61 15.14 0.02
C ILE A 153 -4.88 14.51 -0.54
N GLU A 154 -6.04 14.93 -0.05
CA GLU A 154 -7.33 14.49 -0.58
C GLU A 154 -7.50 14.88 -2.05
N ASP A 155 -7.19 16.13 -2.39
CA ASP A 155 -7.27 16.62 -3.78
C ASP A 155 -6.26 15.90 -4.70
N ARG A 156 -5.05 15.60 -4.20
CA ARG A 156 -4.08 14.77 -4.92
C ARG A 156 -4.64 13.37 -5.19
N ALA A 157 -5.21 12.73 -4.18
CA ALA A 157 -5.78 11.39 -4.31
C ALA A 157 -6.98 11.35 -5.26
N LEU A 158 -7.88 12.35 -5.20
CA LEU A 158 -9.03 12.48 -6.09
C LEU A 158 -8.61 12.70 -7.54
N ARG A 159 -7.61 13.55 -7.80
CA ARG A 159 -7.07 13.76 -9.14
C ARG A 159 -6.46 12.47 -9.71
N HIS A 160 -5.73 11.72 -8.90
CA HIS A 160 -5.16 10.43 -9.30
C HIS A 160 -6.27 9.40 -9.61
N ALA A 161 -7.27 9.30 -8.76
CA ALA A 161 -8.42 8.42 -8.97
C ALA A 161 -9.17 8.75 -10.29
N ARG A 162 -9.43 10.04 -10.55
CA ARG A 162 -10.06 10.49 -11.82
C ARG A 162 -9.20 10.17 -13.04
N TRP A 163 -7.88 10.26 -12.90
CA TRP A 163 -6.94 9.92 -13.96
C TRP A 163 -6.95 8.41 -14.24
N LEU A 164 -6.95 7.57 -13.20
CA LEU A 164 -7.09 6.11 -13.31
C LEU A 164 -8.39 5.73 -14.03
N SER A 165 -9.53 6.33 -13.65
CA SER A 165 -10.83 6.05 -14.28
C SER A 165 -10.86 6.43 -15.76
N ARG A 166 -10.18 7.52 -16.16
CA ARG A 166 -10.05 7.91 -17.58
C ARG A 166 -9.16 6.94 -18.37
N ARG A 167 -8.12 6.39 -17.73
CA ARG A 167 -7.17 5.47 -18.36
C ARG A 167 -7.61 4.00 -18.38
N GLN A 168 -8.54 3.59 -17.51
CA GLN A 168 -9.16 2.27 -17.57
C GLN A 168 -9.87 1.98 -18.91
N ALA A 169 -10.12 3.00 -19.75
CA ALA A 169 -10.59 2.81 -21.12
C ALA A 169 -9.55 2.19 -22.07
N ASN A 170 -8.23 2.22 -21.77
CA ASN A 170 -7.16 1.68 -22.63
C ASN A 170 -5.92 1.25 -21.79
N ALA A 171 -5.84 -0.01 -21.35
CA ALA A 171 -4.75 -0.64 -20.56
C ALA A 171 -3.31 -0.44 -21.11
N PRO A 172 -2.21 -0.99 -20.52
CA PRO A 172 -1.82 -1.30 -19.13
C PRO A 172 -0.47 -0.63 -18.73
N ARG A 173 -0.29 -0.22 -17.46
CA ARG A 173 0.95 0.35 -16.84
C ARG A 173 1.20 1.86 -17.10
N TYR A 174 1.43 2.59 -16.02
CA TYR A 174 0.87 3.92 -15.73
C TYR A 174 1.82 5.11 -16.04
N ALA A 175 1.30 6.29 -16.44
CA ALA A 175 2.13 7.51 -16.64
C ALA A 175 1.37 8.85 -16.54
N MET A 176 1.86 9.77 -15.69
CA MET A 176 1.57 11.21 -15.59
C MET A 176 0.39 11.68 -14.70
N PHE A 177 0.67 12.67 -13.83
CA PHE A 177 -0.32 13.46 -13.10
C PHE A 177 -0.37 14.85 -13.73
N ASN A 178 -1.54 15.28 -14.22
CA ASN A 178 -1.73 16.56 -14.91
C ASN A 178 -0.78 16.86 -16.10
N GLY A 179 -0.34 15.81 -16.83
CA GLY A 179 0.56 15.98 -17.98
C GLY A 179 2.05 16.07 -17.65
N ALA A 180 2.43 15.96 -16.37
CA ALA A 180 3.82 15.86 -15.92
C ALA A 180 4.12 14.45 -15.38
N PRO A 181 5.34 13.91 -15.57
CA PRO A 181 5.79 12.73 -14.84
C PRO A 181 5.67 12.97 -13.33
N ILE A 182 5.18 12.00 -12.55
CA ILE A 182 4.90 12.18 -11.11
C ILE A 182 6.14 12.57 -10.31
N TRP A 183 7.34 12.14 -10.74
CA TRP A 183 8.60 12.58 -10.13
C TRP A 183 8.87 14.08 -10.32
N ALA A 184 8.32 14.71 -11.37
CA ALA A 184 8.43 16.15 -11.62
C ALA A 184 7.40 16.96 -10.80
N ALA A 185 6.30 16.35 -10.36
CA ALA A 185 5.31 16.98 -9.46
C ALA A 185 5.77 17.07 -7.99
N ASN A 186 6.97 16.55 -7.68
CA ASN A 186 7.64 16.70 -6.37
C ASN A 186 8.52 17.94 -6.30
N MET A 187 8.72 18.65 -7.40
CA MET A 187 9.45 19.92 -7.41
C MET A 187 8.42 21.02 -7.13
N PRO A 188 8.69 21.97 -6.22
CA PRO A 188 7.85 23.16 -6.13
C PRO A 188 7.79 23.83 -7.50
N ASP A 189 6.60 24.29 -7.89
CA ASP A 189 6.43 25.11 -9.08
C ASP A 189 7.26 26.40 -8.86
N ASP A 190 8.32 26.60 -9.65
CA ASP A 190 8.97 27.91 -9.82
C ASP A 190 8.07 28.82 -10.67
#